data_AF-A0A3B5QFZ3-F1
#
_entry.id   AF-A0A3B5QFZ3-F1
#
_cell.length_a   1.000
_cell.length_b   1.000
_cell.length_c   1.000
_cell.angle_alpha   90.00
_cell.angle_beta   90.00
_cell.angle_gamma   90.00
#
_symmetry.space_group_name_H-M   'P 1'
#
loop_
_entity.id
_entity.type
_entity.pdbx_description
1 polymer ?
#
loop_
_entity_poly.entity_id
_entity_poly.type
_entity_poly.pdbx_seq_one_letter_code
_entity_poly.pdbx_strand_id
1 'polypeptide(L)' 'FVPSIRNIFGFIGASAAVMLIFILPSAFYLRLVKKESMKSMQKIGALMFLILGFAVMFVCMTLIIYDWIVNSMKDQGH' A
#
# COMPACT_ATOMS: atom_id res chain seq x y z
N PHE A 1 -23.39 3.07 -14.55
CA PHE A 1 -23.71 2.94 -13.11
C PHE A 1 -22.43 2.68 -12.32
N VAL A 2 -22.10 3.65 -11.45
CA VAL A 2 -21.09 3.75 -10.38
C VAL A 2 -19.66 3.19 -10.62
N PRO A 3 -18.85 3.86 -11.48
CA PRO A 3 -17.39 3.78 -11.44
C PRO A 3 -16.81 4.09 -10.04
N SER A 4 -17.46 4.98 -9.28
CA SER A 4 -17.00 5.43 -7.95
C SER A 4 -16.87 4.32 -6.91
N ILE A 5 -17.71 3.27 -6.95
CA ILE A 5 -17.67 2.18 -5.96
C ILE A 5 -16.39 1.38 -6.15
N ARG A 6 -16.00 1.11 -7.39
CA ARG A 6 -14.78 0.37 -7.71
C ARG A 6 -13.53 1.17 -7.30
N ASN A 7 -13.55 2.50 -7.48
CA ASN A 7 -12.51 3.39 -6.95
C ASN A 7 -12.44 3.43 -5.42
N ILE A 8 -13.59 3.50 -4.74
CA ILE A 8 -13.66 3.53 -3.27
C ILE A 8 -13.16 2.22 -2.68
N PHE A 9 -13.65 1.08 -3.18
CA PHE A 9 -13.19 -0.24 -2.73
C PHE A 9 -11.72 -0.50 -3.12
N GLY A 10 -11.28 -0.03 -4.28
CA GLY A 10 -9.87 -0.10 -4.69
C GLY A 10 -8.96 0.71 -3.77
N PHE A 11 -9.35 1.92 -3.39
CA PHE A 11 -8.58 2.77 -2.48
C PHE A 11 -8.54 2.21 -1.06
N ILE A 12 -9.70 1.85 -0.51
CA ILE A 12 -9.81 1.28 0.84
C ILE A 12 -9.08 -0.06 0.91
N GLY A 13 -9.27 -0.92 -0.10
CA GLY A 13 -8.61 -2.22 -0.21
C GLY A 13 -7.10 -2.11 -0.33
N ALA A 14 -6.58 -1.24 -1.21
CA ALA A 14 -5.15 -1.01 -1.35
C ALA A 14 -4.53 -0.43 -0.07
N SER A 15 -5.21 0.54 0.56
CA SER A 15 -4.74 1.15 1.81
C SER A 15 -4.73 0.13 2.96
N ALA A 16 -5.79 -0.63 3.14
CA ALA A 16 -5.88 -1.65 4.18
C ALA A 16 -4.87 -2.77 3.94
N ALA A 17 -4.72 -3.25 2.70
CA ALA A 17 -3.76 -4.30 2.35
C ALA A 17 -2.32 -3.86 2.61
N VAL A 18 -1.92 -2.65 2.21
CA VAL A 18 -0.56 -2.13 2.49
C VAL A 18 -0.36 -1.93 3.99
N MET A 19 -1.36 -1.42 4.70
CA MET A 19 -1.28 -1.23 6.15
C MET A 19 -1.12 -2.57 6.89
N LEU A 20 -1.78 -3.63 6.42
CA LEU A 20 -1.64 -4.97 7.01
C LEU A 20 -0.33 -5.66 6.62
N ILE A 21 0.10 -5.56 5.36
CA ILE A 21 1.30 -6.27 4.86
C ILE A 21 2.60 -5.58 5.28
N PHE A 22 2.63 -4.25 5.35
CA PHE A 22 3.87 -3.51 5.64
C PHE A 22 3.91 -2.97 7.06
N ILE A 23 2.83 -2.37 7.56
CA ILE A 23 2.86 -1.72 8.88
C ILE A 23 2.75 -2.75 10.01
N LEU A 24 1.92 -3.79 9.87
CA LEU A 24 1.75 -4.79 10.92
C LEU A 24 3.04 -5.58 11.24
N PRO A 25 3.75 -6.20 10.27
CA PRO A 25 4.99 -6.89 10.59
C PRO A 25 6.08 -5.91 11.05
N SER A 26 6.18 -4.71 10.47
CA SER A 26 7.19 -3.72 10.90
C SER A 26 6.95 -3.23 12.33
N ALA A 27 5.70 -2.97 12.69
CA ALA A 27 5.30 -2.48 14.01
C ALA A 27 5.44 -3.59 15.08
N PHE A 28 5.00 -4.82 14.77
CA PHE A 28 5.22 -5.95 15.66
C PHE A 28 6.71 -6.23 15.83
N TYR A 29 7.49 -6.18 14.76
CA TYR A 29 8.91 -6.44 14.81
C TYR A 29 9.66 -5.44 15.68
N LEU A 30 9.38 -4.15 15.53
CA LEU A 30 9.95 -3.09 16.37
C LEU A 30 9.47 -3.17 17.84
N ARG A 31 8.23 -3.62 18.08
CA ARG A 31 7.69 -3.85 19.44
C ARG A 31 8.28 -5.09 20.11
N LEU A 32 8.51 -6.18 19.36
CA LEU A 32 8.97 -7.48 19.87
C LEU A 32 10.49 -7.49 20.13
N VAL A 33 11.28 -6.80 19.30
CA VAL A 33 12.75 -6.68 19.43
C VAL A 33 13.20 -5.79 20.61
N LYS A 34 12.28 -5.12 21.30
CA LYS A 34 12.57 -4.21 22.43
C LYS A 34 13.34 -4.89 23.60
N LYS A 35 13.50 -6.21 23.58
CA LYS A 35 14.16 -7.00 24.61
C LYS A 35 15.64 -7.36 24.32
N GLU A 36 16.18 -7.11 23.13
CA GLU A 36 17.58 -7.41 22.81
C GLU A 36 18.34 -6.27 22.11
N SER A 37 19.66 -6.26 22.29
CA SER A 37 20.57 -5.16 22.00
C SER A 37 20.44 -4.64 20.55
N MET A 38 20.25 -3.33 20.44
CA MET A 38 19.99 -2.60 19.20
C MET A 38 21.22 -2.53 18.27
N LYS A 39 21.62 -3.64 17.64
CA LYS A 39 22.73 -3.65 16.67
C LYS A 39 22.49 -4.36 15.35
N SER A 40 21.28 -4.84 15.05
CA SER A 40 21.07 -5.74 13.91
C SER A 40 20.31 -5.10 12.74
N MET A 41 20.79 -5.40 11.53
CA MET A 41 20.22 -5.21 10.17
C MET A 41 18.68 -5.22 10.10
N GLN A 42 18.10 -6.02 10.98
CA GLN A 42 16.71 -6.13 11.35
C GLN A 42 15.92 -4.81 11.45
N LYS A 43 16.46 -3.77 12.11
CA LYS A 43 15.75 -2.46 12.21
C LYS A 43 15.77 -1.67 10.90
N ILE A 44 16.86 -1.78 10.14
CA ILE A 44 16.97 -1.20 8.79
C ILE A 44 15.97 -1.87 7.86
N GLY A 45 15.81 -3.20 7.96
CA GLY A 45 14.86 -3.97 7.17
C GLY A 45 13.42 -3.54 7.44
N ALA A 46 13.03 -3.38 8.71
CA ALA A 46 11.70 -2.89 9.08
C ALA A 46 11.45 -1.46 8.56
N LEU A 47 12.45 -0.58 8.59
CA LEU A 47 12.33 0.78 8.04
C LEU A 47 12.24 0.78 6.51
N MET A 48 13.07 -0.01 5.83
CA MET A 48 13.00 -0.19 4.38
C MET A 48 11.64 -0.74 3.95
N PHE A 49 11.12 -1.76 4.65
CA PHE A 49 9.80 -2.31 4.39
C PHE A 49 8.71 -1.24 4.54
N LEU A 50 8.78 -0.42 5.57
CA LEU A 50 7.81 0.66 5.78
C LEU A 50 7.84 1.71 4.65
N ILE A 51 9.03 2.10 4.17
CA ILE A 51 9.19 3.02 3.03
C ILE A 51 8.68 2.38 1.73
N LEU A 52 9.00 1.10 1.50
CA LEU A 52 8.50 0.33 0.36
C LEU A 52 6.98 0.25 0.37
N GLY A 53 6.35 0.04 1.53
CA GLY A 53 4.90 0.09 1.68
C GLY A 53 4.33 1.44 1.24
N PHE A 54 4.96 2.54 1.65
CA PHE A 54 4.56 3.88 1.18
C PHE A 54 4.70 4.04 -0.33
N ALA A 55 5.79 3.56 -0.93
CA ALA A 55 5.96 3.59 -2.39
C ALA A 55 4.86 2.79 -3.10
N VAL A 56 4.54 1.58 -2.60
CA VAL A 56 3.46 0.74 -3.14
C VAL A 56 2.10 1.43 -3.01
N MET A 57 1.83 2.17 -1.93
CA MET A 57 0.60 2.99 -1.80
C MET A 57 0.46 4.00 -2.94
N PHE A 58 1.54 4.73 -3.25
CA PHE A 58 1.53 5.69 -4.36
C PHE A 58 1.33 5.01 -5.71
N VAL A 59 1.96 3.85 -5.92
CA VAL A 59 1.81 3.07 -7.16
C VAL A 59 0.37 2.57 -7.30
N CYS A 60 -0.23 1.98 -6.26
CA CYS A 60 -1.62 1.52 -6.30
C CYS A 60 -2.60 2.66 -6.58
N MET A 61 -2.42 3.83 -5.95
CA MET A 61 -3.25 5.00 -6.25
C MET A 61 -3.14 5.42 -7.72
N THR A 62 -1.92 5.47 -8.25
CA THR A 62 -1.66 5.84 -9.64
C THR A 62 -2.29 4.84 -10.61
N LEU A 63 -2.19 3.54 -10.34
CA LEU A 63 -2.76 2.49 -11.18
C LEU A 63 -4.29 2.51 -11.19
N ILE A 64 -4.94 2.76 -10.05
CA ILE A 64 -6.41 2.88 -9.98
C ILE A 64 -6.89 4.09 -10.81
N ILE A 65 -6.18 5.21 -10.73
CA ILE A 65 -6.50 6.41 -11.53
C ILE A 65 -6.24 6.17 -13.02
N TYR A 66 -5.12 5.53 -13.36
CA TYR A 66 -4.78 5.20 -14.75
C TYR A 66 -5.82 4.25 -15.38
N ASP A 67 -6.22 3.21 -14.65
CA ASP A 67 -7.27 2.28 -15.06
C ASP A 67 -8.60 3.01 -15.27
N TRP A 68 -8.93 3.97 -14.40
CA TRP A 68 -10.11 4.80 -14.58
C TRP A 68 -10.07 5.62 -15.88
N ILE A 69 -8.96 6.31 -16.14
CA ILE A 69 -8.78 7.12 -17.35
C ILE A 69 -8.89 6.25 -18.61
N VAL A 70 -8.19 5.12 -18.64
CA VAL A 70 -8.20 4.18 -19.78
C VAL A 70 -9.60 3.60 -20.02
N ASN A 71 -10.30 3.18 -18.97
CA ASN A 71 -11.67 2.65 -19.11
C ASN A 71 -12.66 3.73 -19.55
N SER A 72 -12.54 4.95 -19.03
CA SER A 72 -13.38 6.09 -19.45
C SER A 72 -13.16 6.47 -20.91
N MET A 73 -11.93 6.38 -21.43
CA MET A 73 -11.65 6.61 -22.86
C MET A 73 -12.26 5.52 -23.75
N LYS A 74 -12.26 4.25 -23.27
CA LYS A 74 -12.83 3.12 -24.02
C LYS A 74 -14.36 3.18 -24.14
N ASP A 75 -15.03 3.78 -23.17
CA ASP A 75 -16.50 3.95 -23.16
C ASP A 75 -16.99 5.01 -24.16
N GLN A 76 -16.15 5.98 -24.54
CA GLN A 76 -16.48 7.07 -25.48
C GLN A 76 -16.30 6.68 -26.97
N GLY A 77 -15.80 5.47 -27.25
CA GLY A 77 -15.47 4.99 -28.60
C GLY A 77 -16.52 4.10 -29.27
N HIS A 78 -17.75 4.03 -28.73
CA HIS A 78 -18.87 3.27 -29.28
C HIS A 78 -20.07 4.17 -29.58
#